data_AF-A0A9E2XTX9-F1
#
_entry.id   AF-A0A9E2XTX9-F1
#
_cell.length_a   1.000
_cell.length_b   1.000
_cell.length_c   1.000
_cell.angle_alpha   90.00
_cell.angle_beta   90.00
_cell.angle_gamma   90.00
#
_symmetry.space_group_name_H-M   'P 1'
#
loop_
_entity.id
_entity.type
_entity.pdbx_description
1 polymer ?
#
loop_
_entity_poly.entity_id
_entity_poly.type
_entity_poly.pdbx_seq_one_letter_code
_entity_poly.pdbx_strand_id
1 'polypeptide(L)'
;MSASPAQIERSVARTTGIVGLGLLTALLAPTSSAQSPVDLLNKAGEIIRGTPAQQNNLNQLQQQAAAQAPLPPELAPLFLKRTVTGAELIFTLREIQRLARDRRAALQLASLVGAADSGVAAATSGNFDVMKVLQDQAIQAAFKLAKQVAANAATQALNDHLQALVEDSVDLTAETITLPSPLGLDAKQARRVVTMAALVVGARVSDKMLERAQKDMEGLRKDYQSLIEQREKAATLLFAAIADRNKGGSSEALGDTLNGDDMKFVARDLGKLSVKDFAKDMAAQNLALNYLRRAQPEAFSSYRTQADEVVLRSKAYLRTMTGIAAFGALMANFVQNVGDMAKDKRLVEFVMSMPLIFDFLRAAGPLMTVTVQSATSGIALSTEGSFMSNLFSRKRNFVYALGDKSSEEPSAKDVFAELARSGESAELFKGALFRSDSPGLLQRVGECDRAEAGRMLDATTTKDEREEFANHYFDDPNMGENFSFYTALESPGPSEREQLLAARLLANDYRDRATLDTKPVSKVQQLVSAKYKDWSDAQLMRLIFANKETPARYATLYVGDARIKPMATADALYAYETAAEACKKLLTAIAKPKAVAATTEVAKPAAKVPPAVKSGAKKESK
;
A
#
# COMPACT_ATOMS: atom_id res chain seq x y z
N MET A 1 10.19 -34.85 58.75
CA MET A 1 10.16 -33.47 59.27
C MET A 1 9.70 -32.56 58.15
N SER A 2 8.40 -32.26 58.15
CA SER A 2 7.69 -31.49 57.13
C SER A 2 7.63 -30.02 57.57
N ALA A 3 8.15 -29.11 56.74
CA ALA A 3 7.94 -27.68 56.92
C ALA A 3 6.55 -27.29 56.39
N SER A 4 5.86 -26.38 57.09
CA SER A 4 4.50 -25.96 56.74
C SER A 4 4.48 -24.95 55.57
N PRO A 5 3.38 -24.89 54.78
CA PRO A 5 3.23 -23.95 53.65
C PRO A 5 3.44 -22.47 54.02
N ALA A 6 3.22 -22.09 55.28
CA ALA A 6 3.39 -20.71 55.76
C ALA A 6 4.87 -20.24 55.85
N GLN A 7 5.84 -21.15 55.78
CA GLN A 7 7.26 -20.79 55.75
C GLN A 7 7.81 -20.55 54.34
N ILE A 8 7.11 -21.00 53.30
CA ILE A 8 7.51 -20.79 51.90
C ILE A 8 7.03 -19.42 51.41
N GLU A 9 5.89 -18.90 51.89
CA GLU A 9 5.39 -17.56 51.52
C GLU A 9 6.23 -16.39 52.09
N ARG A 10 6.91 -16.57 53.23
CA ARG A 10 7.75 -15.49 53.82
C ARG A 10 9.13 -15.36 53.16
N SER A 11 9.56 -16.35 52.39
CA SER A 11 10.86 -16.35 51.69
C SER A 11 10.78 -15.67 50.32
N VAL A 12 9.64 -15.76 49.63
CA VAL A 12 9.46 -15.21 48.27
C VAL A 12 9.10 -13.72 48.27
N ALA A 13 8.61 -13.18 49.41
CA ALA A 13 8.23 -11.77 49.53
C ALA A 13 9.40 -10.78 49.77
N ARG A 14 10.65 -11.24 49.87
CA ARG A 14 11.82 -10.37 50.17
C ARG A 14 12.76 -10.07 49.02
N THR A 15 12.53 -10.58 47.80
CA THR A 15 13.52 -10.44 46.71
C THR A 15 12.92 -10.17 45.33
N THR A 16 11.79 -9.47 45.25
CA THR A 16 11.18 -9.03 43.98
C THR A 16 10.70 -7.60 44.10
N GLY A 17 11.22 -6.73 43.23
CA GLY A 17 10.81 -5.32 43.14
C GLY A 17 9.38 -5.20 42.61
N ILE A 18 8.45 -4.82 43.50
CA ILE A 18 6.99 -4.82 43.30
C ILE A 18 6.46 -3.60 42.50
N VAL A 19 7.29 -2.64 42.11
CA VAL A 19 6.81 -1.35 41.55
C VAL A 19 6.26 -1.49 40.11
N GLY A 20 6.86 -2.34 39.26
CA GLY A 20 6.45 -2.46 37.85
C GLY A 20 5.17 -3.25 37.62
N LEU A 21 4.92 -4.27 38.45
CA LEU A 21 3.72 -5.11 38.33
C LEU A 21 2.48 -4.39 38.87
N GLY A 22 2.60 -3.62 39.97
CA GLY A 22 1.46 -2.95 40.60
C GLY A 22 0.80 -1.88 39.73
N LEU A 23 1.60 -1.06 39.02
CA LEU A 23 1.10 -0.01 38.14
C LEU A 23 0.39 -0.59 36.90
N LEU A 24 0.95 -1.65 36.32
CA LEU A 24 0.39 -2.33 35.15
C LEU A 24 -0.91 -3.07 35.48
N THR A 25 -1.01 -3.67 36.68
CA THR A 25 -2.21 -4.40 37.13
C THR A 25 -3.35 -3.44 37.49
N ALA A 26 -3.04 -2.25 38.02
CA ALA A 26 -4.04 -1.22 38.33
C ALA A 26 -4.61 -0.52 37.08
N LEU A 27 -3.83 -0.43 36.00
CA LEU A 27 -4.24 0.16 34.71
C LEU A 27 -5.05 -0.80 33.82
N LEU A 28 -5.02 -2.11 34.10
CA LEU A 28 -5.61 -3.16 33.25
C LEU A 28 -6.79 -3.91 33.91
N ALA A 29 -7.22 -3.52 35.11
CA ALA A 29 -8.37 -4.13 35.78
C ALA A 29 -9.70 -3.66 35.14
N PRO A 30 -10.66 -4.56 34.85
CA PRO A 30 -11.94 -4.19 34.26
C PRO A 30 -12.74 -3.29 35.21
N THR A 31 -13.07 -2.08 34.77
CA THR A 31 -13.82 -1.09 35.53
C THR A 31 -15.31 -1.43 35.56
N SER A 32 -15.76 -2.08 36.64
CA SER A 32 -17.17 -2.13 37.03
C SER A 32 -17.36 -1.40 38.35
N SER A 33 -17.23 -0.07 38.30
CA SER A 33 -17.83 0.96 39.18
C SER A 33 -16.96 2.22 39.12
N ALA A 34 -17.63 3.37 39.03
CA ALA A 34 -17.02 4.68 38.81
C ALA A 34 -16.09 5.07 39.97
N GLN A 35 -14.77 5.00 39.74
CA GLN A 35 -13.79 5.75 40.53
C GLN A 35 -13.53 7.08 39.81
N SER A 36 -13.51 8.18 40.57
CA SER A 36 -13.32 9.50 39.98
C SER A 36 -11.89 9.63 39.41
N PRO A 37 -11.69 10.36 38.30
CA PRO A 37 -10.35 10.63 37.75
C PRO A 37 -9.40 11.26 38.77
N VAL A 38 -9.94 11.93 39.79
CA VAL A 38 -9.20 12.54 40.90
C VAL A 38 -8.64 11.48 41.86
N ASP A 39 -9.34 10.35 42.06
CA ASP A 39 -8.86 9.25 42.91
C ASP A 39 -7.74 8.44 42.25
N LEU A 40 -7.77 8.29 40.92
CA LEU A 40 -6.68 7.71 40.14
C LEU A 40 -5.43 8.61 40.13
N LEU A 41 -5.61 9.93 40.04
CA LEU A 41 -4.51 10.90 40.15
C LEU A 41 -3.94 10.98 41.57
N ASN A 42 -4.77 10.86 42.61
CA ASN A 42 -4.32 10.83 44.00
C ASN A 42 -3.55 9.54 44.31
N LYS A 43 -3.99 8.37 43.82
CA LYS A 43 -3.23 7.12 43.94
C LYS A 43 -1.94 7.12 43.13
N ALA A 44 -1.92 7.69 41.93
CA ALA A 44 -0.69 7.90 41.17
C ALA A 44 0.26 8.87 41.92
N GLY A 45 -0.28 9.93 42.51
CA GLY A 45 0.46 10.88 43.34
C GLY A 45 1.07 10.26 44.61
N GLU A 46 0.38 9.33 45.27
CA GLU A 46 0.92 8.59 46.42
C GLU A 46 2.00 7.57 46.03
N ILE A 47 1.88 6.93 44.86
CA ILE A 47 2.91 6.03 44.32
C ILE A 47 4.16 6.83 43.87
N ILE A 48 3.98 8.06 43.39
CA ILE A 48 5.07 8.97 43.00
C ILE A 48 5.79 9.59 44.21
N ARG A 49 5.13 9.75 45.37
CA ARG A 49 5.76 10.38 46.54
C ARG A 49 6.93 9.60 47.13
N GLY A 50 6.99 8.29 46.90
CA GLY A 50 8.13 7.44 47.24
C GLY A 50 8.51 7.40 48.73
N THR A 51 9.13 6.31 49.16
CA THR A 51 9.81 6.26 50.46
C THR A 51 11.00 7.24 50.47
N PRO A 52 11.49 7.69 51.65
CA PRO A 52 12.68 8.54 51.75
C PRO A 52 13.91 7.97 51.00
N ALA A 53 14.02 6.65 50.90
CA ALA A 53 15.05 5.96 50.12
C ALA A 53 14.85 6.14 48.59
N GLN A 54 13.61 6.18 48.11
CA GLN A 54 13.30 6.48 46.71
C GLN A 54 13.50 7.96 46.38
N GLN A 55 13.17 8.88 47.29
CA GLN A 55 13.48 10.31 47.12
C GLN A 55 14.99 10.57 47.14
N ASN A 56 15.77 9.88 47.98
CA ASN A 56 17.24 9.96 47.92
C ASN A 56 17.81 9.38 46.62
N ASN A 57 17.26 8.28 46.10
CA ASN A 57 17.64 7.77 44.78
C ASN A 57 17.24 8.74 43.66
N LEU A 58 16.06 9.38 43.74
CA LEU A 58 15.63 10.39 42.76
C LEU A 58 16.52 11.63 42.80
N ASN A 59 16.90 12.09 44.00
CA ASN A 59 17.80 13.23 44.20
C ASN A 59 19.23 12.91 43.76
N GLN A 60 19.74 11.69 44.00
CA GLN A 60 21.02 11.24 43.45
C GLN A 60 20.99 11.12 41.93
N LEU A 61 19.88 10.65 41.35
CA LEU A 61 19.68 10.60 39.90
C LEU A 61 19.56 12.01 39.30
N GLN A 62 18.94 12.97 39.99
CA GLN A 62 18.90 14.38 39.59
C GLN A 62 20.28 15.05 39.67
N GLN A 63 21.11 14.71 40.67
CA GLN A 63 22.49 15.18 40.78
C GLN A 63 23.41 14.54 39.72
N GLN A 64 23.20 13.27 39.36
CA GLN A 64 23.88 12.64 38.23
C GLN A 64 23.41 13.19 36.87
N ALA A 65 22.13 13.57 36.75
CA ALA A 65 21.59 14.26 35.57
C ALA A 65 22.21 15.65 35.36
N ALA A 66 22.61 16.35 36.43
CA ALA A 66 23.30 17.63 36.35
C ALA A 66 24.74 17.55 35.80
N ALA A 67 25.33 16.34 35.71
CA ALA A 67 26.66 16.09 35.17
C ALA A 67 26.65 15.62 33.71
N GLN A 68 25.49 15.60 33.04
CA GLN A 68 25.35 15.09 31.68
C GLN A 68 25.84 16.07 30.61
N ALA A 69 26.31 15.52 29.49
CA ALA A 69 26.71 16.29 28.33
C ALA A 69 25.57 17.22 27.86
N PRO A 70 25.89 18.45 27.41
CA PRO A 70 24.87 19.37 26.91
C PRO A 70 24.08 18.71 25.78
N LEU A 71 22.77 18.99 25.75
CA LEU A 71 21.92 18.58 24.64
C LEU A 71 22.54 19.03 23.32
N PRO A 72 22.37 18.25 22.24
CA PRO A 72 22.77 18.69 20.91
C PRO A 72 22.16 20.07 20.61
N PRO A 73 22.95 21.03 20.09
CA PRO A 73 22.50 22.41 19.90
C PRO A 73 21.27 22.51 18.98
N GLU A 74 21.08 21.53 18.10
CA GLU A 74 19.91 21.43 17.24
C GLU A 74 18.61 21.03 17.98
N LEU A 75 18.72 20.31 19.11
CA LEU A 75 17.56 19.82 19.88
C LEU A 75 17.22 20.72 21.08
N ALA A 76 18.23 21.38 21.66
CA ALA A 76 18.06 22.30 22.79
C ALA A 76 16.88 23.31 22.63
N PRO A 77 16.71 24.02 21.49
CA PRO A 77 15.61 24.98 21.35
C PRO A 77 14.22 24.32 21.41
N LEU A 78 14.08 23.07 20.92
CA LEU A 78 12.82 22.34 20.95
C LEU A 78 12.40 22.02 22.39
N PHE A 79 13.33 21.51 23.20
CA PHE A 79 13.07 21.18 24.61
C PHE A 79 12.86 22.41 25.49
N LEU A 80 13.55 23.52 25.19
CA LEU A 80 13.33 24.80 25.87
C LEU A 80 11.92 25.35 25.65
N LYS A 81 11.39 25.22 24.43
CA LYS A 81 10.03 25.67 24.09
C LYS A 81 8.94 24.83 24.76
N ARG A 82 9.26 23.57 25.10
CA ARG A 82 8.34 22.51 25.59
C ARG A 82 7.24 22.14 24.61
N THR A 83 6.42 23.09 24.17
CA THR A 83 5.39 22.86 23.14
C THR A 83 5.93 23.24 21.78
N VAL A 84 6.11 22.24 20.93
CA VAL A 84 6.62 22.40 19.56
C VAL A 84 5.52 22.15 18.55
N THR A 85 5.60 22.86 17.43
CA THR A 85 4.72 22.69 16.27
C THR A 85 5.25 21.59 15.35
N GLY A 86 4.41 21.02 14.50
CA GLY A 86 4.86 20.08 13.46
C GLY A 86 5.86 20.69 12.49
N ALA A 87 5.74 21.98 12.19
CA ALA A 87 6.72 22.71 11.37
C ALA A 87 8.11 22.76 12.01
N GLU A 88 8.20 22.82 13.34
CA GLU A 88 9.48 22.77 14.06
C GLU A 88 10.09 21.35 14.08
N LEU A 89 9.25 20.32 13.85
CA LEU A 89 9.66 18.91 13.75
C LEU A 89 9.93 18.46 12.30
N ILE A 90 9.81 19.37 11.33
CA ILE A 90 9.91 19.04 9.89
C ILE A 90 11.26 18.42 9.51
N PHE A 91 12.35 18.85 10.16
CA PHE A 91 13.68 18.28 9.93
C PHE A 91 13.73 16.82 10.35
N THR A 92 13.08 16.46 11.45
CA THR A 92 12.98 15.07 11.93
C THR A 92 12.12 14.22 10.99
N LEU A 93 10.99 14.75 10.51
CA LEU A 93 10.16 14.08 9.50
C LEU A 93 10.91 13.85 8.18
N ARG A 94 11.68 14.85 7.72
CA ARG A 94 12.55 14.72 6.54
C ARG A 94 13.67 13.71 6.74
N GLU A 95 14.20 13.60 7.95
CA GLU A 95 15.21 12.58 8.26
C GLU A 95 14.58 11.18 8.26
N ILE A 96 13.40 11.00 8.84
CA ILE A 96 12.63 9.74 8.73
C ILE A 96 12.37 9.40 7.26
N GLN A 97 11.99 10.40 6.45
CA GLN A 97 11.80 10.22 5.01
C GLN A 97 13.09 9.82 4.30
N ARG A 98 14.21 10.49 4.57
CA ARG A 98 15.52 10.16 4.01
C ARG A 98 15.91 8.73 4.34
N LEU A 99 15.71 8.32 5.60
CA LEU A 99 15.96 6.96 6.08
C LEU A 99 15.02 5.93 5.45
N ALA A 100 13.77 6.32 5.13
CA ALA A 100 12.85 5.48 4.36
C ALA A 100 13.29 5.32 2.89
N ARG A 101 13.92 6.34 2.29
CA ARG A 101 14.49 6.26 0.92
C ARG A 101 15.75 5.40 0.87
N ASP A 102 16.62 5.54 1.86
CA ASP A 102 17.89 4.83 1.91
C ASP A 102 17.65 3.36 2.29
N ARG A 103 17.71 2.46 1.30
CA ARG A 103 17.45 1.01 1.46
C ARG A 103 18.24 0.36 2.61
N ARG A 104 19.49 0.77 2.84
CA ARG A 104 20.33 0.33 3.98
C ARG A 104 20.03 1.05 5.30
N ALA A 105 19.43 2.23 5.25
CA ALA A 105 19.10 3.03 6.42
C ALA A 105 17.72 2.74 6.99
N ALA A 106 16.85 1.99 6.29
CA ALA A 106 15.63 1.43 6.87
C ALA A 106 15.92 0.50 8.06
N LEU A 107 17.05 -0.24 8.04
CA LEU A 107 17.57 -0.98 9.19
C LEU A 107 18.05 -0.04 10.32
N GLN A 108 18.57 1.14 9.98
CA GLN A 108 18.96 2.18 10.94
C GLN A 108 17.76 2.93 11.52
N LEU A 109 16.63 2.99 10.81
CA LEU A 109 15.38 3.53 11.33
C LEU A 109 14.92 2.70 12.54
N ALA A 110 15.08 1.37 12.48
CA ALA A 110 14.81 0.48 13.60
C ALA A 110 15.73 0.75 14.81
N SER A 111 17.01 1.06 14.60
CA SER A 111 17.96 1.39 15.69
C SER A 111 17.77 2.80 16.27
N LEU A 112 17.37 3.77 15.44
CA LEU A 112 16.95 5.12 15.86
C LEU A 112 15.67 5.09 16.69
N VAL A 113 14.76 4.17 16.36
CA VAL A 113 13.49 3.98 17.04
C VAL A 113 13.60 3.08 18.29
N GLY A 114 14.57 2.16 18.37
CA GLY A 114 14.77 1.40 19.60
C GLY A 114 15.60 0.13 19.56
N ALA A 115 16.10 -0.35 18.41
CA ALA A 115 16.92 -1.56 18.38
C ALA A 115 18.29 -1.30 19.03
N ALA A 116 18.41 -1.65 20.32
CA ALA A 116 19.68 -2.05 20.90
C ALA A 116 20.00 -3.47 20.42
N ASP A 117 21.28 -3.75 20.17
CA ASP A 117 21.82 -5.05 19.79
C ASP A 117 21.20 -6.18 20.63
N SER A 118 20.23 -6.88 20.07
CA SER A 118 19.57 -8.03 20.70
C SER A 118 19.38 -9.10 19.63
N GLY A 119 20.47 -9.83 19.40
CA GLY A 119 20.38 -11.14 18.74
C GLY A 119 19.46 -12.05 19.54
N VAL A 120 18.50 -12.63 18.82
CA VAL A 120 17.77 -13.89 19.10
C VAL A 120 17.83 -14.38 20.56
N ALA A 121 16.80 -14.09 21.35
CA ALA A 121 16.24 -15.02 22.36
C ALA A 121 15.02 -14.41 23.05
N ALA A 122 13.86 -15.08 22.97
CA ALA A 122 12.98 -15.33 24.11
C ALA A 122 11.71 -16.08 23.68
N ALA A 123 11.75 -17.40 23.85
CA ALA A 123 10.56 -18.20 24.11
C ALA A 123 10.39 -18.40 25.62
N THR A 124 9.15 -18.65 26.01
CA THR A 124 8.64 -19.21 27.28
C THR A 124 8.76 -18.38 28.57
N SER A 125 7.67 -17.69 28.93
CA SER A 125 7.12 -17.77 30.30
C SER A 125 5.61 -17.57 30.29
N GLY A 126 4.89 -18.44 31.00
CA GLY A 126 3.44 -18.57 30.95
C GLY A 126 2.71 -17.55 31.82
N ASN A 127 1.77 -16.84 31.20
CA ASN A 127 0.46 -16.53 31.74
C ASN A 127 -0.46 -16.22 30.56
N PHE A 128 -1.51 -17.03 30.41
CA PHE A 128 -2.35 -17.10 29.22
C PHE A 128 -3.49 -16.08 29.32
N ASP A 129 -3.35 -14.95 28.63
CA ASP A 129 -4.40 -13.93 28.52
C ASP A 129 -4.99 -13.96 27.10
N VAL A 130 -6.19 -14.52 26.97
CA VAL A 130 -6.86 -14.83 25.70
C VAL A 130 -7.17 -13.56 24.89
N MET A 131 -7.37 -12.41 25.54
CA MET A 131 -7.59 -11.13 24.85
C MET A 131 -6.27 -10.54 24.32
N LYS A 132 -5.19 -10.70 25.07
CA LYS A 132 -3.84 -10.35 24.61
C LYS A 132 -3.38 -11.27 23.50
N VAL A 133 -3.77 -12.55 23.49
CA VAL A 133 -3.48 -13.50 22.40
C VAL A 133 -4.27 -13.18 21.13
N LEU A 134 -5.53 -12.73 21.21
CA LEU A 134 -6.28 -12.30 20.02
C LEU A 134 -5.77 -10.98 19.45
N GLN A 135 -5.39 -10.03 20.32
CA GLN A 135 -4.78 -8.78 19.90
C GLN A 135 -3.36 -9.00 19.38
N ASP A 136 -2.52 -9.79 20.08
CA ASP A 136 -1.16 -10.15 19.66
C ASP A 136 -1.17 -11.06 18.42
N GLN A 137 -2.16 -11.92 18.18
CA GLN A 137 -2.24 -12.69 16.94
C GLN A 137 -2.69 -11.84 15.76
N ALA A 138 -3.69 -10.97 15.93
CA ALA A 138 -4.10 -10.05 14.86
C ALA A 138 -3.00 -9.04 14.55
N ILE A 139 -2.33 -8.54 15.57
CA ILE A 139 -1.19 -7.63 15.47
C ILE A 139 0.03 -8.37 14.92
N GLN A 140 0.38 -9.60 15.36
CA GLN A 140 1.49 -10.37 14.79
C GLN A 140 1.21 -10.87 13.37
N ALA A 141 -0.04 -11.17 13.02
CA ALA A 141 -0.45 -11.49 11.66
C ALA A 141 -0.37 -10.24 10.77
N ALA A 142 -0.88 -9.11 11.25
CA ALA A 142 -0.71 -7.81 10.60
C ALA A 142 0.76 -7.39 10.52
N PHE A 143 1.62 -7.80 11.45
CA PHE A 143 3.06 -7.58 11.43
C PHE A 143 3.79 -8.52 10.48
N LYS A 144 3.41 -9.80 10.40
CA LYS A 144 3.94 -10.72 9.39
C LYS A 144 3.53 -10.28 8.00
N LEU A 145 2.29 -9.85 7.82
CA LEU A 145 1.80 -9.27 6.58
C LEU A 145 2.45 -7.91 6.29
N ALA A 146 2.56 -7.01 7.26
CA ALA A 146 3.23 -5.72 7.07
C ALA A 146 4.71 -5.93 6.75
N LYS A 147 5.40 -6.91 7.36
CA LYS A 147 6.77 -7.29 7.01
C LYS A 147 6.87 -7.92 5.60
N GLN A 148 5.84 -8.64 5.13
CA GLN A 148 5.78 -9.19 3.78
C GLN A 148 5.42 -8.14 2.70
N VAL A 149 4.53 -7.19 3.03
CA VAL A 149 4.07 -6.08 2.18
C VAL A 149 5.09 -4.92 2.19
N ALA A 150 5.92 -4.80 3.23
CA ALA A 150 6.96 -3.77 3.38
C ALA A 150 8.11 -3.87 2.37
N ALA A 151 8.19 -4.93 1.56
CA ALA A 151 9.27 -5.08 0.58
C ALA A 151 8.96 -4.25 -0.67
N ASN A 152 9.45 -3.01 -0.67
CA ASN A 152 9.60 -2.03 -1.77
C ASN A 152 8.39 -1.17 -2.14
N ALA A 153 7.23 -1.72 -2.47
CA ALA A 153 6.05 -0.90 -2.83
C ALA A 153 5.59 -0.02 -1.65
N ALA A 154 5.64 -0.56 -0.43
CA ALA A 154 5.37 0.17 0.79
C ALA A 154 6.44 1.23 1.11
N THR A 155 7.70 1.01 0.75
CA THR A 155 8.78 1.99 0.99
C THR A 155 8.61 3.23 0.12
N GLN A 156 8.27 3.04 -1.16
CA GLN A 156 7.97 4.15 -2.05
C GLN A 156 6.68 4.87 -1.63
N ALA A 157 5.63 4.12 -1.29
CA ALA A 157 4.38 4.71 -0.78
C ALA A 157 4.59 5.48 0.53
N LEU A 158 5.40 4.95 1.45
CA LEU A 158 5.80 5.62 2.69
C LEU A 158 6.59 6.90 2.39
N ASN A 159 7.52 6.85 1.45
CA ASN A 159 8.30 8.02 1.05
C ASN A 159 7.42 9.12 0.43
N ASP A 160 6.55 8.75 -0.51
CA ASP A 160 5.59 9.66 -1.15
C ASP A 160 4.66 10.27 -0.10
N HIS A 161 4.22 9.47 0.88
CA HIS A 161 3.38 9.93 1.99
C HIS A 161 4.11 10.91 2.90
N LEU A 162 5.32 10.57 3.34
CA LEU A 162 6.15 11.47 4.14
C LEU A 162 6.49 12.76 3.37
N GLN A 163 6.62 12.68 2.04
CA GLN A 163 6.77 13.88 1.20
C GLN A 163 5.51 14.75 1.27
N ALA A 164 4.34 14.15 1.05
CA ALA A 164 3.07 14.85 1.10
C ALA A 164 2.83 15.48 2.49
N LEU A 165 3.16 14.77 3.57
CA LEU A 165 3.12 15.29 4.93
C LEU A 165 4.01 16.52 5.11
N VAL A 166 5.26 16.46 4.62
CA VAL A 166 6.23 17.55 4.73
C VAL A 166 5.87 18.76 3.87
N GLU A 167 5.19 18.55 2.75
CA GLU A 167 4.70 19.60 1.84
C GLU A 167 3.40 20.25 2.35
N ASP A 168 2.56 19.54 3.12
CA ASP A 168 1.34 20.08 3.75
C ASP A 168 1.67 20.93 5.00
N SER A 169 2.31 22.08 4.75
CA SER A 169 2.76 23.00 5.81
C SER A 169 1.64 23.56 6.68
N VAL A 170 0.40 23.61 6.19
CA VAL A 170 -0.75 24.15 6.93
C VAL A 170 -1.15 23.18 8.03
N ASP A 171 -1.33 21.90 7.71
CA ASP A 171 -1.70 20.91 8.73
C ASP A 171 -0.56 20.66 9.72
N LEU A 172 0.70 20.68 9.26
CA LEU A 172 1.87 20.56 10.15
C LEU A 172 2.02 21.74 11.12
N THR A 173 1.76 22.97 10.68
CA THR A 173 1.86 24.16 11.56
C THR A 173 0.73 24.20 12.59
N ALA A 174 -0.45 23.67 12.25
CA ALA A 174 -1.59 23.60 13.15
C ALA A 174 -1.42 22.55 14.27
N GLU A 175 -0.64 21.50 14.03
CA GLU A 175 -0.39 20.46 15.03
C GLU A 175 0.70 20.87 16.02
N THR A 176 0.44 20.62 17.31
CA THR A 176 1.40 20.85 18.39
C THR A 176 1.55 19.65 19.30
N ILE A 177 2.71 19.53 19.92
CA ILE A 177 3.00 18.47 20.87
C ILE A 177 3.92 18.97 21.98
N THR A 178 3.69 18.48 23.20
CA THR A 178 4.48 18.86 24.37
C THR A 178 5.57 17.82 24.59
N LEU A 179 6.82 18.27 24.50
CA LEU A 179 8.00 17.48 24.84
C LEU A 179 8.16 17.39 26.37
N PRO A 180 8.61 16.23 26.89
CA PRO A 180 8.96 16.10 28.30
C PRO A 180 10.17 16.97 28.65
N SER A 181 10.42 17.14 29.95
CA SER A 181 11.62 17.83 30.42
C SER A 181 12.88 17.17 29.86
N PRO A 182 13.87 17.95 29.38
CA PRO A 182 15.14 17.39 28.93
C PRO A 182 16.03 16.89 30.09
N LEU A 183 15.66 17.18 31.34
CA LEU A 183 16.49 16.89 32.50
C LEU A 183 16.70 15.39 32.67
N GLY A 184 17.96 14.95 32.56
CA GLY A 184 18.35 13.55 32.66
C GLY A 184 18.33 12.78 31.34
N LEU A 185 18.02 13.45 30.22
CA LEU A 185 18.12 12.86 28.89
C LEU A 185 19.51 13.08 28.28
N ASP A 186 20.17 11.99 27.88
CA ASP A 186 21.34 12.06 27.01
C ASP A 186 20.94 12.43 25.56
N ALA A 187 21.95 12.70 24.71
CA ALA A 187 21.72 13.09 23.32
C ALA A 187 20.91 12.07 22.49
N LYS A 188 21.08 10.76 22.76
CA LYS A 188 20.35 9.71 22.03
C LYS A 188 18.90 9.65 22.51
N GLN A 189 18.66 9.74 23.81
CA GLN A 189 17.35 9.78 24.42
C GLN A 189 16.57 11.03 23.98
N ALA A 190 17.21 12.20 23.97
CA ALA A 190 16.61 13.44 23.49
C ALA A 190 16.20 13.34 22.01
N ARG A 191 17.06 12.75 21.16
CA ARG A 191 16.74 12.52 19.75
C ARG A 191 15.58 11.55 19.59
N ARG A 192 15.51 10.47 20.37
CA ARG A 192 14.37 9.53 20.38
C ARG A 192 13.06 10.23 20.75
N VAL A 193 13.07 11.07 21.78
CA VAL A 193 11.89 11.83 22.21
C VAL A 193 11.41 12.78 21.10
N VAL A 194 12.31 13.46 20.40
CA VAL A 194 11.96 14.33 19.27
C VAL A 194 11.45 13.51 18.07
N THR A 195 12.05 12.36 17.78
CA THR A 195 11.55 11.41 16.77
C THR A 195 10.14 10.94 17.10
N MET A 196 9.88 10.56 18.36
CA MET A 196 8.54 10.20 18.82
C MET A 196 7.55 11.33 18.59
N ALA A 197 7.92 12.54 18.99
CA ALA A 197 7.08 13.70 18.83
C ALA A 197 6.74 13.95 17.35
N ALA A 198 7.73 13.82 16.46
CA ALA A 198 7.55 13.92 15.02
C ALA A 198 6.60 12.83 14.48
N LEU A 199 6.73 11.58 14.93
CA LEU A 199 5.85 10.48 14.52
C LEU A 199 4.41 10.70 15.02
N VAL A 200 4.20 11.20 16.24
CA VAL A 200 2.87 11.55 16.77
C VAL A 200 2.22 12.63 15.91
N VAL A 201 2.95 13.70 15.60
CA VAL A 201 2.44 14.78 14.76
C VAL A 201 2.15 14.27 13.35
N GLY A 202 3.08 13.51 12.76
CA GLY A 202 2.87 12.86 11.47
C GLY A 202 1.64 11.94 11.47
N ALA A 203 1.38 11.23 12.57
CA ALA A 203 0.20 10.39 12.73
C ALA A 203 -1.10 11.21 12.79
N ARG A 204 -1.15 12.31 13.56
CA ARG A 204 -2.31 13.21 13.61
C ARG A 204 -2.61 13.85 12.26
N VAL A 205 -1.58 14.30 11.54
CA VAL A 205 -1.77 14.83 10.18
C VAL A 205 -2.22 13.72 9.22
N SER A 206 -1.64 12.52 9.32
CA SER A 206 -2.09 11.36 8.51
C SER A 206 -3.54 10.98 8.80
N ASP A 207 -4.01 11.13 10.03
CA ASP A 207 -5.41 10.90 10.42
C ASP A 207 -6.34 11.94 9.76
N LYS A 208 -5.95 13.22 9.75
CA LYS A 208 -6.69 14.24 8.96
C LYS A 208 -6.69 13.94 7.47
N MET A 209 -5.57 13.45 6.91
CA MET A 209 -5.50 13.01 5.51
C MET A 209 -6.40 11.80 5.27
N LEU A 210 -6.50 10.88 6.23
CA LEU A 210 -7.39 9.72 6.19
C LEU A 210 -8.86 10.17 6.18
N GLU A 211 -9.25 11.11 7.04
CA GLU A 211 -10.61 11.67 7.04
C GLU A 211 -10.94 12.36 5.72
N ARG A 212 -9.99 13.14 5.16
CA ARG A 212 -10.14 13.76 3.83
C ARG A 212 -10.30 12.69 2.74
N ALA A 213 -9.45 11.66 2.75
CA ALA A 213 -9.53 10.55 1.80
C ALA A 213 -10.85 9.78 1.91
N GLN A 214 -11.38 9.58 3.12
CA GLN A 214 -12.69 8.94 3.33
C GLN A 214 -13.84 9.79 2.74
N LYS A 215 -13.79 11.12 2.87
CA LYS A 215 -14.76 12.02 2.22
C LYS A 215 -14.62 11.99 0.69
N ASP A 216 -13.39 12.02 0.18
CA ASP A 216 -13.13 11.90 -1.25
C ASP A 216 -13.64 10.58 -1.82
N MET A 217 -13.55 9.50 -1.03
CA MET A 217 -14.05 8.19 -1.37
C MET A 217 -15.57 8.16 -1.57
N GLU A 218 -16.32 8.87 -0.73
CA GLU A 218 -17.78 9.02 -0.92
C GLU A 218 -18.12 9.76 -2.22
N GLY A 219 -17.34 10.80 -2.56
CA GLY A 219 -17.43 11.48 -3.84
C GLY A 219 -17.16 10.52 -5.00
N LEU A 220 -16.04 9.79 -4.95
CA LEU A 220 -15.66 8.79 -5.95
C LEU A 220 -16.75 7.73 -6.16
N ARG A 221 -17.41 7.25 -5.10
CA ARG A 221 -18.52 6.30 -5.24
C ARG A 221 -19.67 6.85 -6.08
N LYS A 222 -20.05 8.11 -5.83
CA LYS A 222 -21.10 8.77 -6.61
C LYS A 222 -20.67 8.94 -8.07
N ASP A 223 -19.42 9.30 -8.30
CA ASP A 223 -18.91 9.49 -9.65
C ASP A 223 -18.83 8.16 -10.42
N TYR A 224 -18.38 7.08 -9.78
CA TYR A 224 -18.41 5.74 -10.37
C TYR A 224 -19.82 5.25 -10.65
N GLN A 225 -20.75 5.49 -9.73
CA GLN A 225 -22.16 5.15 -9.94
C GLN A 225 -22.72 5.90 -11.16
N SER A 226 -22.42 7.20 -11.29
CA SER A 226 -22.78 7.97 -12.48
C SER A 226 -22.17 7.41 -13.77
N LEU A 227 -20.90 6.97 -13.74
CA LEU A 227 -20.25 6.36 -14.91
C LEU A 227 -20.89 5.03 -15.29
N ILE A 228 -21.23 4.19 -14.30
CA ILE A 228 -21.92 2.92 -14.51
C ILE A 228 -23.28 3.18 -15.15
N GLU A 229 -24.07 4.13 -14.64
CA GLU A 229 -25.37 4.49 -15.22
C GLU A 229 -25.27 4.99 -16.67
N GLN A 230 -24.23 5.77 -17.00
CA GLN A 230 -23.98 6.19 -18.38
C GLN A 230 -23.64 5.00 -19.28
N ARG A 231 -22.83 4.05 -18.79
CA ARG A 231 -22.51 2.81 -19.50
C ARG A 231 -23.73 1.92 -19.69
N GLU A 232 -24.60 1.80 -18.69
CA GLU A 232 -25.87 1.07 -18.77
C GLU A 232 -26.82 1.70 -19.82
N LYS A 233 -26.89 3.04 -19.87
CA LYS A 233 -27.65 3.77 -20.91
C LYS A 233 -27.09 3.49 -22.30
N ALA A 234 -25.77 3.55 -22.46
CA ALA A 234 -25.12 3.21 -23.73
C ALA A 234 -25.41 1.76 -24.13
N ALA A 235 -25.33 0.81 -23.19
CA ALA A 235 -25.62 -0.59 -23.43
C ALA A 235 -27.07 -0.84 -23.84
N THR A 236 -28.01 -0.10 -23.25
CA THR A 236 -29.42 -0.14 -23.65
C THR A 236 -29.62 0.35 -25.09
N LEU A 237 -28.92 1.42 -25.49
CA LEU A 237 -28.93 1.90 -26.88
C LEU A 237 -28.36 0.86 -27.85
N LEU A 238 -27.23 0.23 -27.48
CA LEU A 238 -26.65 -0.84 -28.29
C LEU A 238 -27.61 -2.04 -28.42
N PHE A 239 -28.23 -2.46 -27.31
CA PHE A 239 -29.20 -3.55 -27.33
C PHE A 239 -30.36 -3.26 -28.28
N ALA A 240 -30.92 -2.04 -28.23
CA ALA A 240 -31.99 -1.61 -29.12
C ALA A 240 -31.55 -1.65 -30.59
N ALA A 241 -30.35 -1.18 -30.90
CA ALA A 241 -29.80 -1.22 -32.25
C ALA A 241 -29.58 -2.65 -32.77
N ILE A 242 -29.13 -3.58 -31.92
CA ILE A 242 -29.02 -5.00 -32.26
C ILE A 242 -30.40 -5.62 -32.51
N ALA A 243 -31.37 -5.34 -31.64
CA ALA A 243 -32.73 -5.85 -31.76
C ALA A 243 -33.43 -5.35 -33.04
N ASP A 244 -33.20 -4.09 -33.42
CA ASP A 244 -33.73 -3.52 -34.67
C ASP A 244 -33.11 -4.18 -35.90
N ARG A 245 -31.78 -4.37 -35.91
CA ARG A 245 -31.08 -5.12 -36.97
C ARG A 245 -31.61 -6.54 -37.13
N ASN A 246 -31.83 -7.25 -36.03
CA ASN A 246 -32.35 -8.62 -36.06
C ASN A 246 -33.78 -8.72 -36.61
N LYS A 247 -34.54 -7.62 -36.61
CA LYS A 247 -35.87 -7.52 -37.23
C LYS A 247 -35.82 -7.06 -38.70
N GLY A 248 -34.63 -6.94 -39.30
CA GLY A 248 -34.44 -6.49 -40.67
C GLY A 248 -34.26 -4.98 -40.83
N GLY A 249 -34.11 -4.23 -39.73
CA GLY A 249 -33.72 -2.82 -39.78
C GLY A 249 -32.27 -2.62 -40.24
N SER A 250 -31.98 -1.49 -40.90
CA SER A 250 -30.62 -1.08 -41.22
C SER A 250 -30.09 -0.12 -40.17
N SER A 251 -29.13 -0.56 -39.35
CA SER A 251 -28.34 0.33 -38.52
C SER A 251 -26.95 0.48 -39.13
N GLU A 252 -26.76 1.49 -39.99
CA GLU A 252 -25.45 1.82 -40.58
C GLU A 252 -24.38 2.01 -39.48
N ALA A 253 -24.74 2.72 -38.41
CA ALA A 253 -23.88 2.91 -37.25
C ALA A 253 -23.44 1.59 -36.59
N LEU A 254 -24.27 0.55 -36.60
CA LEU A 254 -23.90 -0.75 -36.03
C LEU A 254 -22.93 -1.52 -36.94
N GLY A 255 -23.12 -1.42 -38.26
CA GLY A 255 -22.24 -2.04 -39.26
C GLY A 255 -20.82 -1.49 -39.26
N ASP A 256 -20.68 -0.18 -39.03
CA ASP A 256 -19.37 0.49 -38.98
C ASP A 256 -18.68 0.37 -37.61
N THR A 257 -19.39 -0.09 -36.59
CA THR A 257 -18.87 -0.12 -35.22
C THR A 257 -18.57 -1.52 -34.70
N LEU A 258 -19.45 -2.49 -34.98
CA LEU A 258 -19.26 -3.88 -34.57
C LEU A 258 -18.80 -4.71 -35.76
N ASN A 259 -17.58 -5.24 -35.67
CA ASN A 259 -17.07 -6.13 -36.70
C ASN A 259 -17.73 -7.52 -36.62
N GLY A 260 -17.39 -8.41 -37.56
CA GLY A 260 -17.95 -9.76 -37.59
C GLY A 260 -17.70 -10.56 -36.31
N ASP A 261 -16.55 -10.38 -35.67
CA ASP A 261 -16.20 -11.07 -34.43
C ASP A 261 -16.94 -10.50 -33.21
N ASP A 262 -17.18 -9.19 -33.18
CA ASP A 262 -18.04 -8.55 -32.18
C ASP A 262 -19.46 -9.11 -32.28
N MET A 263 -20.00 -9.25 -33.49
CA MET A 263 -21.34 -9.80 -33.70
C MET A 263 -21.43 -11.28 -33.32
N LYS A 264 -20.39 -12.08 -33.60
CA LYS A 264 -20.32 -13.47 -33.13
C LYS A 264 -20.27 -13.55 -31.60
N PHE A 265 -19.47 -12.69 -30.97
CA PHE A 265 -19.40 -12.60 -29.51
C PHE A 265 -20.75 -12.19 -28.91
N VAL A 266 -21.39 -11.14 -29.45
CA VAL A 266 -22.73 -10.72 -29.03
C VAL A 266 -23.70 -11.89 -29.14
N ALA A 267 -23.77 -12.57 -30.27
CA ALA A 267 -24.69 -13.71 -30.44
C ALA A 267 -24.41 -14.86 -29.46
N ARG A 268 -23.14 -15.19 -29.22
CA ARG A 268 -22.72 -16.31 -28.36
C ARG A 268 -22.89 -16.01 -26.88
N ASP A 269 -22.44 -14.85 -26.42
CA ASP A 269 -22.26 -14.54 -24.99
C ASP A 269 -23.27 -13.54 -24.43
N LEU A 270 -23.88 -12.71 -25.28
CA LEU A 270 -24.77 -11.62 -24.83
C LEU A 270 -26.21 -11.76 -25.35
N GLY A 271 -26.43 -12.49 -26.45
CA GLY A 271 -27.71 -12.55 -27.16
C GLY A 271 -28.82 -13.28 -26.41
N LYS A 272 -28.46 -14.04 -25.36
CA LYS A 272 -29.42 -14.70 -24.45
C LYS A 272 -29.78 -13.85 -23.23
N LEU A 273 -29.10 -12.72 -23.02
CA LEU A 273 -29.31 -11.87 -21.85
C LEU A 273 -30.60 -11.05 -22.01
N SER A 274 -31.29 -10.82 -20.89
CA SER A 274 -32.33 -9.81 -20.84
C SER A 274 -31.72 -8.41 -21.04
N VAL A 275 -32.52 -7.40 -21.41
CA VAL A 275 -32.04 -6.00 -21.54
C VAL A 275 -31.34 -5.54 -20.26
N LYS A 276 -31.89 -5.91 -19.09
CA LYS A 276 -31.36 -5.55 -17.78
C LYS A 276 -30.00 -6.20 -17.52
N ASP A 277 -29.86 -7.48 -17.84
CA ASP A 277 -28.60 -8.21 -17.62
C ASP A 277 -27.54 -7.78 -18.65
N PHE A 278 -27.97 -7.52 -19.89
CA PHE A 278 -27.12 -6.95 -20.93
C PHE A 278 -26.58 -5.58 -20.52
N ALA A 279 -27.43 -4.69 -19.97
CA ALA A 279 -26.99 -3.38 -19.53
C ALA A 279 -25.93 -3.45 -18.41
N LYS A 280 -25.99 -4.48 -17.57
CA LYS A 280 -25.09 -4.70 -16.42
C LYS A 280 -23.85 -5.54 -16.76
N ASP A 281 -23.82 -6.20 -17.91
CA ASP A 281 -22.67 -6.98 -18.36
C ASP A 281 -21.55 -6.04 -18.82
N MET A 282 -20.34 -6.21 -18.25
CA MET A 282 -19.20 -5.33 -18.51
C MET A 282 -18.74 -5.39 -19.98
N ALA A 283 -18.87 -6.54 -20.64
CA ALA A 283 -18.54 -6.70 -22.05
C ALA A 283 -19.51 -5.92 -22.93
N ALA A 284 -20.81 -6.03 -22.63
CA ALA A 284 -21.85 -5.27 -23.31
C ALA A 284 -21.63 -3.76 -23.15
N GLN A 285 -21.33 -3.28 -21.95
CA GLN A 285 -21.01 -1.88 -21.69
C GLN A 285 -19.79 -1.39 -22.49
N ASN A 286 -18.72 -2.19 -22.56
CA ASN A 286 -17.52 -1.84 -23.32
C ASN A 286 -17.76 -1.79 -24.84
N LEU A 287 -18.56 -2.73 -25.38
CA LEU A 287 -19.01 -2.68 -26.78
C LEU A 287 -19.89 -1.45 -27.03
N ALA A 288 -20.77 -1.14 -26.08
CA ALA A 288 -21.66 -0.01 -26.17
C ALA A 288 -20.95 1.33 -26.17
N LEU A 289 -19.83 1.47 -25.46
CA LEU A 289 -19.00 2.67 -25.54
C LEU A 289 -18.38 2.86 -26.93
N ASN A 290 -17.97 1.78 -27.60
CA ASN A 290 -17.51 1.86 -28.98
C ASN A 290 -18.62 2.32 -29.93
N TYR A 291 -19.83 1.77 -29.76
CA TYR A 291 -21.03 2.19 -30.48
C TYR A 291 -21.37 3.66 -30.21
N LEU A 292 -21.37 4.08 -28.94
CA LEU A 292 -21.64 5.45 -28.52
C LEU A 292 -20.67 6.43 -29.16
N ARG A 293 -19.38 6.09 -29.26
CA ARG A 293 -18.37 6.93 -29.92
C ARG A 293 -18.72 7.28 -31.36
N ARG A 294 -19.43 6.39 -32.08
CA ARG A 294 -19.86 6.62 -33.47
C ARG A 294 -21.24 7.23 -33.54
N ALA A 295 -22.19 6.68 -32.79
CA ALA A 295 -23.59 7.10 -32.83
C ALA A 295 -23.82 8.46 -32.16
N GLN A 296 -23.11 8.76 -31.08
CA GLN A 296 -23.26 9.99 -30.27
C GLN A 296 -21.88 10.44 -29.74
N PRO A 297 -21.03 11.04 -30.60
CA PRO A 297 -19.66 11.39 -30.25
C PRO A 297 -19.55 12.38 -29.07
N GLU A 298 -20.51 13.29 -28.92
CA GLU A 298 -20.55 14.23 -27.80
C GLU A 298 -20.79 13.51 -26.46
N ALA A 299 -21.74 12.57 -26.41
CA ALA A 299 -22.01 11.77 -25.22
C ALA A 299 -20.80 10.91 -24.85
N PHE A 300 -20.11 10.33 -25.84
CA PHE A 300 -18.87 9.60 -25.61
C PHE A 300 -17.74 10.51 -25.10
N SER A 301 -17.60 11.72 -25.65
CA SER A 301 -16.59 12.68 -25.19
C SER A 301 -16.84 13.08 -23.73
N SER A 302 -18.09 13.36 -23.36
CA SER A 302 -18.48 13.65 -21.97
C SER A 302 -18.16 12.48 -21.04
N TYR A 303 -18.53 11.26 -21.45
CA TYR A 303 -18.19 10.04 -20.71
C TYR A 303 -16.67 9.93 -20.50
N ARG A 304 -15.87 10.17 -21.55
CA ARG A 304 -14.41 10.04 -21.48
C ARG A 304 -13.81 11.05 -20.51
N THR A 305 -14.23 12.32 -20.57
CA THR A 305 -13.77 13.36 -19.63
C THR A 305 -14.07 12.97 -18.20
N GLN A 306 -15.29 12.50 -17.91
CA GLN A 306 -15.65 12.06 -16.57
C GLN A 306 -14.85 10.83 -16.13
N ALA A 307 -14.68 9.83 -17.00
CA ALA A 307 -13.90 8.64 -16.70
C ALA A 307 -12.43 8.97 -16.38
N ASP A 308 -11.83 9.89 -17.16
CA ASP A 308 -10.45 10.36 -16.93
C ASP A 308 -10.31 11.07 -15.58
N GLU A 309 -11.25 11.96 -15.23
CA GLU A 309 -11.27 12.66 -13.94
C GLU A 309 -11.41 11.69 -12.76
N VAL A 310 -12.37 10.77 -12.86
CA VAL A 310 -12.63 9.78 -11.81
C VAL A 310 -11.41 8.87 -11.61
N VAL A 311 -10.79 8.39 -12.69
CA VAL A 311 -9.56 7.56 -12.59
C VAL A 311 -8.42 8.35 -11.96
N LEU A 312 -8.23 9.62 -12.32
CA LEU A 312 -7.20 10.47 -11.72
C LEU A 312 -7.41 10.65 -10.22
N ARG A 313 -8.64 10.97 -9.80
CA ARG A 313 -9.01 11.10 -8.39
C ARG A 313 -8.89 9.78 -7.63
N SER A 314 -9.27 8.65 -8.24
CA SER A 314 -9.08 7.31 -7.66
C SER A 314 -7.61 6.96 -7.47
N LYS A 315 -6.74 7.29 -8.43
CA LYS A 315 -5.29 7.10 -8.28
C LYS A 315 -4.73 7.93 -7.13
N ALA A 316 -5.17 9.19 -6.99
CA ALA A 316 -4.77 10.04 -5.88
C ALA A 316 -5.24 9.45 -4.54
N TYR A 317 -6.51 9.04 -4.44
CA TYR A 317 -7.06 8.36 -3.26
C TYR A 317 -6.26 7.11 -2.88
N LEU A 318 -6.05 6.20 -3.84
CA LEU A 318 -5.31 4.96 -3.60
C LEU A 318 -3.87 5.22 -3.18
N ARG A 319 -3.20 6.22 -3.77
CA ARG A 319 -1.85 6.64 -3.35
C ARG A 319 -1.85 7.11 -1.90
N THR A 320 -2.78 8.00 -1.53
CA THR A 320 -2.93 8.51 -0.16
C THR A 320 -3.19 7.38 0.82
N MET A 321 -4.13 6.48 0.52
CA MET A 321 -4.43 5.34 1.38
C MET A 321 -3.27 4.35 1.51
N THR A 322 -2.53 4.10 0.42
CA THR A 322 -1.32 3.25 0.46
C THR A 322 -0.23 3.91 1.30
N GLY A 323 -0.07 5.21 1.17
CA GLY A 323 0.84 6.02 1.97
C GLY A 323 0.52 5.96 3.46
N ILE A 324 -0.75 6.17 3.81
CA ILE A 324 -1.27 6.06 5.18
C ILE A 324 -1.06 4.64 5.73
N ALA A 325 -1.39 3.61 4.95
CA ALA A 325 -1.20 2.22 5.36
C ALA A 325 0.28 1.89 5.61
N ALA A 326 1.18 2.37 4.76
CA ALA A 326 2.62 2.20 4.92
C ALA A 326 3.15 2.97 6.15
N PHE A 327 2.65 4.18 6.39
CA PHE A 327 2.97 4.94 7.59
C PHE A 327 2.42 4.29 8.86
N GLY A 328 1.22 3.72 8.83
CA GLY A 328 0.69 2.93 9.94
C GLY A 328 1.51 1.66 10.23
N ALA A 329 2.07 1.01 9.20
CA ALA A 329 3.03 -0.09 9.38
C ALA A 329 4.33 0.38 10.05
N LEU A 330 4.83 1.56 9.68
CA LEU A 330 5.95 2.21 10.37
C LEU A 330 5.61 2.45 11.86
N MET A 331 4.42 2.98 12.15
CA MET A 331 3.98 3.23 13.53
C MET A 331 3.86 1.93 14.33
N ALA A 332 3.36 0.86 13.72
CA ALA A 332 3.21 -0.42 14.39
C ALA A 332 4.59 -0.97 14.84
N ASN A 333 5.61 -0.88 13.97
CA ASN A 333 6.99 -1.26 14.34
C ASN A 333 7.52 -0.40 15.50
N PHE A 334 7.15 0.88 15.54
CA PHE A 334 7.49 1.75 16.66
C PHE A 334 6.85 1.30 17.98
N VAL A 335 5.56 0.91 17.98
CA VAL A 335 4.87 0.37 19.18
C VAL A 335 5.61 -0.83 19.75
N GLN A 336 6.08 -1.75 18.89
CA GLN A 336 6.83 -2.94 19.34
C GLN A 336 8.09 -2.54 20.11
N ASN A 337 8.87 -1.61 19.54
CA ASN A 337 10.11 -1.16 20.15
C ASN A 337 9.88 -0.49 21.50
N VAL A 338 8.80 0.28 21.66
CA VAL A 338 8.39 0.83 22.98
C VAL A 338 7.99 -0.28 23.95
N GLY A 339 7.26 -1.29 23.47
CA GLY A 339 6.88 -2.45 24.28
C GLY A 339 8.07 -3.25 24.79
N ASP A 340 9.13 -3.39 23.98
CA ASP A 340 10.35 -4.08 24.37
C ASP A 340 11.20 -3.23 25.35
N MET A 341 11.26 -1.91 25.16
CA MET A 341 11.86 -1.00 26.15
C MET A 341 11.21 -1.10 27.54
N ALA A 342 9.89 -1.28 27.60
CA ALA A 342 9.16 -1.44 28.85
C ALA A 342 9.53 -2.75 29.57
N LYS A 343 9.84 -3.82 28.82
CA LYS A 343 10.26 -5.12 29.37
C LYS A 343 11.69 -5.08 29.90
N ASP A 344 12.58 -4.33 29.25
CA ASP A 344 14.01 -4.28 29.56
C ASP A 344 14.40 -3.43 30.79
N LYS A 345 13.44 -3.19 31.70
CA LYS A 345 13.63 -2.42 32.96
C LYS A 345 14.22 -1.01 32.78
N ARG A 346 14.13 -0.42 31.58
CA ARG A 346 14.43 1.00 31.32
C ARG A 346 13.31 1.91 31.84
N LEU A 347 12.89 1.68 33.08
CA LEU A 347 11.71 2.31 33.71
C LEU A 347 11.80 3.84 33.73
N VAL A 348 13.01 4.40 33.87
CA VAL A 348 13.22 5.85 33.87
C VAL A 348 12.93 6.47 32.50
N GLU A 349 13.49 5.89 31.41
CA GLU A 349 13.22 6.33 30.04
C GLU A 349 11.74 6.17 29.69
N PHE A 350 11.12 5.07 30.13
CA PHE A 350 9.71 4.79 29.90
C PHE A 350 8.79 5.77 30.63
N VAL A 351 9.04 6.07 31.91
CA VAL A 351 8.21 7.00 32.70
C VAL A 351 8.29 8.42 32.15
N MET A 352 9.47 8.90 31.75
CA MET A 352 9.63 10.25 31.20
C MET A 352 8.99 10.40 29.81
N SER A 353 8.92 9.33 29.02
CA SER A 353 8.29 9.32 27.69
C SER A 353 6.81 8.91 27.71
N MET A 354 6.27 8.49 28.87
CA MET A 354 4.91 7.98 29.00
C MET A 354 3.83 8.90 28.40
N PRO A 355 3.83 10.23 28.62
CA PRO A 355 2.83 11.10 28.00
C PRO A 355 2.87 11.06 26.46
N LEU A 356 4.09 11.04 25.88
CA LEU A 356 4.27 10.92 24.44
C LEU A 356 3.86 9.53 23.93
N ILE A 357 4.11 8.47 24.71
CA ILE A 357 3.66 7.10 24.37
C ILE A 357 2.13 7.06 24.31
N PHE A 358 1.41 7.69 25.25
CA PHE A 358 -0.05 7.75 25.22
C PHE A 358 -0.58 8.54 24.02
N ASP A 359 -0.02 9.73 23.78
CA ASP A 359 -0.36 10.53 22.60
C ASP A 359 -0.09 9.77 21.30
N PHE A 360 0.99 9.01 21.27
CA PHE A 360 1.35 8.14 20.15
C PHE A 360 0.35 7.02 19.94
N LEU A 361 0.01 6.24 20.97
CA LEU A 361 -0.95 5.15 20.86
C LEU A 361 -2.32 5.65 20.40
N ARG A 362 -2.75 6.83 20.88
CA ARG A 362 -3.99 7.47 20.45
C ARG A 362 -3.94 7.89 18.98
N ALA A 363 -2.84 8.50 18.53
CA ALA A 363 -2.70 8.96 17.14
C ALA A 363 -2.46 7.81 16.15
N ALA A 364 -1.76 6.75 16.56
CA ALA A 364 -1.45 5.60 15.70
C ALA A 364 -2.63 4.65 15.50
N GLY A 365 -3.59 4.61 16.44
CA GLY A 365 -4.74 3.70 16.43
C GLY A 365 -5.48 3.63 15.08
N PRO A 366 -6.03 4.74 14.57
CA PRO A 366 -6.75 4.77 13.29
C PRO A 366 -5.89 4.29 12.11
N LEU A 367 -4.62 4.68 12.08
CA LEU A 367 -3.70 4.33 10.99
C LEU A 367 -3.36 2.84 10.99
N MET A 368 -3.19 2.23 12.18
CA MET A 368 -3.00 0.79 12.30
C MET A 368 -4.22 0.01 11.80
N THR A 369 -5.44 0.49 12.04
CA THR A 369 -6.65 -0.11 11.47
C THR A 369 -6.63 -0.08 9.94
N VAL A 370 -6.22 1.03 9.33
CA VAL A 370 -6.05 1.14 7.87
C VAL A 370 -4.97 0.19 7.36
N THR A 371 -3.83 0.08 8.06
CA THR A 371 -2.77 -0.87 7.70
C THR A 371 -3.27 -2.31 7.72
N VAL A 372 -3.97 -2.71 8.78
CA VAL A 372 -4.54 -4.07 8.91
C VAL A 372 -5.53 -4.33 7.77
N GLN A 373 -6.45 -3.39 7.53
CA GLN A 373 -7.44 -3.52 6.46
C GLN A 373 -6.79 -3.62 5.08
N SER A 374 -5.79 -2.78 4.82
CA SER A 374 -5.04 -2.78 3.55
C SER A 374 -4.25 -4.07 3.36
N ALA A 375 -3.71 -4.63 4.44
CA ALA A 375 -2.99 -5.88 4.43
C ALA A 375 -3.93 -7.08 4.17
N THR A 376 -5.11 -7.11 4.79
CA THR A 376 -6.04 -8.23 4.66
C THR A 376 -6.87 -8.21 3.39
N SER A 377 -7.23 -7.01 2.91
CA SER A 377 -8.24 -6.84 1.87
C SER A 377 -7.75 -6.07 0.65
N GLY A 378 -6.51 -5.58 0.68
CA GLY A 378 -6.04 -4.59 -0.28
C GLY A 378 -6.74 -3.24 -0.09
N ILE A 379 -6.32 -2.25 -0.87
CA ILE A 379 -6.97 -0.95 -0.92
C ILE A 379 -7.90 -0.95 -2.13
N ALA A 380 -9.20 -1.01 -1.89
CA ALA A 380 -10.24 -1.05 -2.91
C ALA A 380 -11.11 0.21 -2.88
N LEU A 381 -11.78 0.51 -4.00
CA LEU A 381 -12.73 1.61 -4.15
C LEU A 381 -14.16 1.20 -3.72
N SER A 382 -14.34 -0.01 -3.19
CA SER A 382 -15.66 -0.51 -2.78
C SER A 382 -15.80 -0.77 -1.29
N THR A 383 -14.80 -0.43 -0.46
CA THR A 383 -14.81 -0.57 1.00
C THR A 383 -15.85 0.33 1.65
N GLU A 384 -17.12 -0.07 1.60
CA GLU A 384 -18.18 0.52 2.42
C GLU A 384 -17.69 0.65 3.86
N GLY A 385 -17.86 1.85 4.42
CA GLY A 385 -17.29 2.28 5.69
C GLY A 385 -17.93 1.64 6.92
N SER A 386 -18.32 0.37 6.88
CA SER A 386 -18.78 -0.33 8.06
C SER A 386 -18.37 -1.80 8.01
N PHE A 387 -17.58 -2.20 9.01
CA PHE A 387 -17.29 -3.59 9.36
C PHE A 387 -18.55 -4.48 9.38
N MET A 388 -19.74 -3.89 9.60
CA MET A 388 -21.03 -4.60 9.69
C MET A 388 -21.77 -4.79 8.36
N SER A 389 -21.56 -3.97 7.32
CA SER A 389 -22.27 -4.15 6.03
C SER A 389 -21.64 -5.26 5.16
N ASN A 390 -20.34 -5.54 5.34
CA ASN A 390 -19.63 -6.64 4.68
C ASN A 390 -20.06 -8.04 5.16
N LEU A 391 -20.73 -8.16 6.30
CA LEU A 391 -21.16 -9.47 6.83
C LEU A 391 -22.46 -9.99 6.19
N PHE A 392 -23.29 -9.11 5.59
CA PHE A 392 -24.65 -9.47 5.15
C PHE A 392 -24.96 -9.23 3.67
N SER A 393 -24.11 -8.53 2.92
CA SER A 393 -24.19 -8.47 1.45
C SER A 393 -22.82 -8.69 0.85
N ARG A 394 -22.46 -9.96 0.58
CA ARG A 394 -21.25 -10.28 -0.20
C ARG A 394 -21.44 -9.66 -1.58
N LYS A 395 -20.77 -8.53 -1.85
CA LYS A 395 -20.73 -7.92 -3.19
C LYS A 395 -20.23 -8.97 -4.16
N ARG A 396 -21.00 -9.17 -5.23
CA ARG A 396 -20.66 -10.10 -6.30
C ARG A 396 -19.79 -9.35 -7.29
N ASN A 397 -18.55 -9.79 -7.44
CA ASN A 397 -17.54 -9.11 -8.23
C ASN A 397 -17.29 -9.81 -9.57
N PHE A 398 -17.63 -11.10 -9.64
CA PHE A 398 -17.37 -11.92 -10.81
C PHE A 398 -18.57 -12.80 -11.16
N VAL A 399 -18.66 -13.17 -12.43
CA VAL A 399 -19.49 -14.24 -12.93
C VAL A 399 -18.55 -15.34 -13.39
N TYR A 400 -18.69 -16.52 -12.79
CA TYR A 400 -18.07 -17.75 -13.26
C TYR A 400 -19.13 -18.56 -14.01
N ALA A 401 -18.80 -19.04 -15.20
CA ALA A 401 -19.69 -19.91 -15.96
C ALA A 401 -18.92 -21.10 -16.53
N LEU A 402 -19.46 -22.30 -16.36
CA LEU A 402 -18.92 -23.54 -16.92
C LEU A 402 -20.03 -24.20 -17.75
N GLY A 403 -19.89 -24.13 -19.07
CA GLY A 403 -20.98 -24.46 -20.00
C GLY A 403 -22.21 -23.57 -19.78
N ASP A 404 -23.37 -24.21 -19.52
CA ASP A 404 -24.65 -23.54 -19.25
C ASP A 404 -24.85 -23.16 -17.78
N LYS A 405 -24.01 -23.66 -16.87
CA LYS A 405 -24.10 -23.31 -15.44
C LYS A 405 -23.33 -22.02 -15.20
N SER A 406 -23.94 -21.08 -14.49
CA SER A 406 -23.30 -19.85 -14.06
C SER A 406 -23.53 -19.60 -12.58
N SER A 407 -22.49 -19.16 -11.90
CA SER A 407 -22.51 -18.69 -10.52
C SER A 407 -21.94 -17.28 -10.46
N GLU A 408 -22.46 -16.47 -9.54
CA GLU A 408 -21.91 -15.15 -9.26
C GLU A 408 -21.02 -15.25 -8.01
N GLU A 409 -19.74 -14.95 -8.21
CA GLU A 409 -18.71 -15.11 -7.19
C GLU A 409 -18.35 -13.75 -6.56
N PRO A 410 -18.20 -13.70 -5.22
CA PRO A 410 -17.92 -12.44 -4.54
C PRO A 410 -16.45 -12.03 -4.57
N SER A 411 -15.53 -12.94 -4.86
CA SER A 411 -14.10 -12.65 -4.90
C SER A 411 -13.33 -13.50 -5.91
N ALA A 412 -12.11 -13.09 -6.25
CA ALA A 412 -11.18 -13.88 -7.05
C ALA A 412 -10.86 -15.22 -6.40
N LYS A 413 -10.77 -15.25 -5.06
CA LYS A 413 -10.54 -16.50 -4.32
C LYS A 413 -11.64 -17.53 -4.57
N ASP A 414 -12.90 -17.08 -4.62
CA ASP A 414 -14.04 -17.96 -4.91
C ASP A 414 -14.03 -18.41 -6.37
N VAL A 415 -13.71 -17.52 -7.32
CA VAL A 415 -13.51 -17.90 -8.73
C VAL A 415 -12.40 -18.95 -8.88
N PHE A 416 -11.27 -18.78 -8.20
CA PHE A 416 -10.18 -19.76 -8.25
C PHE A 416 -10.54 -21.08 -7.55
N ALA A 417 -11.43 -21.05 -6.55
CA ALA A 417 -11.98 -22.24 -5.95
C ALA A 417 -12.88 -22.99 -6.95
N GLU A 418 -13.73 -22.29 -7.71
CA GLU A 418 -14.55 -22.91 -8.77
C GLU A 418 -13.69 -23.50 -9.90
N LEU A 419 -12.67 -22.77 -10.35
CA LEU A 419 -11.69 -23.28 -11.33
C LEU A 419 -11.02 -24.57 -10.82
N ALA A 420 -10.60 -24.58 -9.55
CA ALA A 420 -9.97 -25.74 -8.93
C ALA A 420 -10.91 -26.96 -8.86
N ARG A 421 -12.23 -26.75 -8.68
CA ARG A 421 -13.21 -27.85 -8.70
C ARG A 421 -13.38 -28.50 -10.06
N SER A 422 -13.21 -27.73 -11.15
CA SER A 422 -13.25 -28.29 -12.52
C SER A 422 -12.04 -29.17 -12.84
N GLY A 423 -10.89 -28.96 -12.17
CA GLY A 423 -9.63 -29.69 -12.42
C GLY A 423 -8.99 -29.33 -13.76
N GLU A 424 -9.65 -29.64 -14.87
CA GLU A 424 -9.21 -29.32 -16.23
C GLU A 424 -9.03 -27.81 -16.45
N SER A 425 -10.04 -27.01 -16.07
CA SER A 425 -9.95 -25.56 -16.19
C SER A 425 -8.81 -24.98 -15.34
N ALA A 426 -8.49 -25.58 -14.19
CA ALA A 426 -7.35 -25.13 -13.39
C ALA A 426 -6.01 -25.40 -14.07
N GLU A 427 -5.84 -26.56 -14.72
CA GLU A 427 -4.62 -26.87 -15.47
C GLU A 427 -4.49 -26.00 -16.74
N LEU A 428 -5.60 -25.76 -17.45
CA LEU A 428 -5.63 -24.82 -18.57
C LEU A 428 -5.28 -23.40 -18.12
N PHE A 429 -5.79 -22.94 -16.98
CA PHE A 429 -5.46 -21.62 -16.43
C PHE A 429 -3.97 -21.53 -16.14
N LYS A 430 -3.40 -22.52 -15.43
CA LYS A 430 -1.95 -22.59 -15.17
C LYS A 430 -1.16 -22.57 -16.47
N GLY A 431 -1.56 -23.38 -17.46
CA GLY A 431 -0.96 -23.41 -18.79
C GLY A 431 -1.00 -22.06 -19.50
N ALA A 432 -2.06 -21.26 -19.30
CA ALA A 432 -2.21 -19.95 -19.92
C ALA A 432 -1.36 -18.84 -19.26
N LEU A 433 -0.92 -19.01 -18.00
CA LEU A 433 -0.14 -17.98 -17.29
C LEU A 433 1.17 -17.65 -18.01
N PHE A 434 1.89 -18.68 -18.43
CA PHE A 434 3.15 -18.62 -19.16
C PHE A 434 3.04 -19.53 -20.37
N ARG A 435 3.44 -19.04 -21.54
CA ARG A 435 3.36 -19.76 -22.80
C ARG A 435 4.62 -19.52 -23.61
N SER A 436 5.03 -20.51 -24.41
CA SER A 436 6.20 -20.42 -25.29
C SER A 436 5.84 -20.20 -26.75
N ASP A 437 4.58 -20.46 -27.13
CA ASP A 437 4.06 -20.35 -28.49
C ASP A 437 3.37 -19.01 -28.77
N SER A 438 2.94 -18.31 -27.71
CA SER A 438 2.26 -17.03 -27.78
C SER A 438 2.38 -16.30 -26.44
N PRO A 439 2.01 -15.00 -26.36
CA PRO A 439 2.04 -14.29 -25.09
C PRO A 439 1.12 -14.90 -24.03
N GLY A 440 1.71 -15.34 -22.91
CA GLY A 440 0.98 -15.80 -21.73
C GLY A 440 0.20 -14.67 -21.04
N LEU A 441 -0.74 -15.01 -20.15
CA LEU A 441 -1.59 -14.03 -19.48
C LEU A 441 -0.78 -12.99 -18.69
N LEU A 442 0.28 -13.40 -17.98
CA LEU A 442 1.13 -12.46 -17.23
C LEU A 442 1.97 -11.57 -18.13
N GLN A 443 2.44 -12.07 -19.28
CA GLN A 443 3.08 -11.22 -20.29
C GLN A 443 2.11 -10.16 -20.78
N ARG A 444 0.84 -10.51 -21.06
CA ARG A 444 -0.15 -9.56 -21.55
C ARG A 444 -0.46 -8.46 -20.54
N VAL A 445 -0.52 -8.80 -19.25
CA VAL A 445 -0.58 -7.78 -18.18
C VAL A 445 0.66 -6.89 -18.27
N GLY A 446 1.85 -7.50 -18.31
CA GLY A 446 3.13 -6.78 -18.35
C GLY A 446 3.35 -5.94 -19.61
N GLU A 447 2.70 -6.25 -20.73
CA GLU A 447 2.77 -5.42 -21.95
C GLU A 447 2.17 -4.04 -21.69
N CYS A 448 1.10 -3.94 -20.93
CA CYS A 448 0.47 -2.65 -20.62
C CYS A 448 0.89 -2.09 -19.26
N ASP A 449 1.14 -2.95 -18.27
CA ASP A 449 1.45 -2.60 -16.89
C ASP A 449 2.46 -3.61 -16.29
N ARG A 450 3.75 -3.37 -16.55
CA ARG A 450 4.85 -4.19 -16.02
C ARG A 450 4.88 -4.22 -14.49
N ALA A 451 4.51 -3.09 -13.87
CA ALA A 451 4.44 -2.95 -12.44
C ALA A 451 3.40 -3.93 -11.87
N GLU A 452 2.21 -3.99 -12.46
CA GLU A 452 1.17 -4.92 -12.02
C GLU A 452 1.57 -6.38 -12.20
N ALA A 453 2.19 -6.74 -13.34
CA ALA A 453 2.73 -8.10 -13.52
C ALA A 453 3.76 -8.43 -12.42
N GLY A 454 4.62 -7.47 -12.05
CA GLY A 454 5.55 -7.61 -10.93
C GLY A 454 4.86 -7.79 -9.58
N ARG A 455 3.80 -7.05 -9.29
CA ARG A 455 2.99 -7.25 -8.06
C ARG A 455 2.33 -8.62 -8.01
N MET A 456 1.87 -9.14 -9.15
CA MET A 456 1.32 -10.50 -9.25
C MET A 456 2.37 -11.56 -8.94
N LEU A 457 3.60 -11.39 -9.42
CA LEU A 457 4.73 -12.26 -9.07
C LEU A 457 5.04 -12.17 -7.57
N ASP A 458 5.14 -10.94 -7.03
CA ASP A 458 5.41 -10.70 -5.61
C ASP A 458 4.33 -11.28 -4.69
N ALA A 459 3.06 -11.27 -5.10
CA ALA A 459 1.96 -11.86 -4.32
C ALA A 459 2.06 -13.39 -4.21
N THR A 460 2.70 -14.05 -5.18
CA THR A 460 2.85 -15.51 -5.23
C THR A 460 4.23 -16.01 -4.79
N THR A 461 5.13 -15.09 -4.45
CA THR A 461 6.50 -15.41 -4.03
C THR A 461 6.79 -14.78 -2.68
N THR A 462 7.19 -15.59 -1.72
CA THR A 462 7.62 -15.11 -0.40
C THR A 462 8.88 -14.26 -0.52
N LYS A 463 9.17 -13.44 0.50
CA LYS A 463 10.40 -12.64 0.55
C LYS A 463 11.62 -13.52 0.28
N ASP A 464 11.80 -14.60 1.02
CA ASP A 464 12.97 -15.48 0.91
C ASP A 464 13.10 -16.09 -0.50
N GLU A 465 11.98 -16.51 -1.12
CA GLU A 465 11.98 -17.01 -2.51
C GLU A 465 12.40 -15.92 -3.52
N ARG A 466 12.04 -14.65 -3.27
CA ARG A 466 12.45 -13.51 -4.08
C ARG A 466 13.93 -13.16 -3.90
N GLU A 467 14.43 -13.19 -2.67
CA GLU A 467 15.86 -12.93 -2.40
C GLU A 467 16.72 -14.03 -3.04
N GLU A 468 16.31 -15.30 -2.89
CA GLU A 468 16.95 -16.44 -3.56
C GLU A 468 16.95 -16.28 -5.08
N PHE A 469 15.80 -15.92 -5.67
CA PHE A 469 15.71 -15.64 -7.10
C PHE A 469 16.72 -14.59 -7.54
N ALA A 470 16.75 -13.44 -6.88
CA ALA A 470 17.61 -12.33 -7.28
C ALA A 470 19.10 -12.66 -7.12
N ASN A 471 19.50 -13.30 -6.02
CA ASN A 471 20.88 -13.74 -5.82
C ASN A 471 21.35 -14.67 -6.93
N HIS A 472 20.50 -15.63 -7.36
CA HIS A 472 20.86 -16.57 -8.42
C HIS A 472 20.71 -16.00 -9.84
N TYR A 473 19.70 -15.20 -10.11
CA TYR A 473 19.44 -14.66 -11.44
C TYR A 473 20.45 -13.56 -11.81
N PHE A 474 20.78 -12.69 -10.86
CA PHE A 474 21.73 -11.60 -11.08
C PHE A 474 23.19 -12.02 -10.84
N ASP A 475 23.43 -13.15 -10.17
CA ASP A 475 24.76 -13.61 -9.75
C ASP A 475 25.46 -12.58 -8.84
N ASP A 476 24.67 -11.95 -7.96
CA ASP A 476 25.14 -10.98 -6.96
C ASP A 476 24.41 -11.24 -5.63
N PRO A 477 25.12 -11.66 -4.57
CA PRO A 477 24.52 -11.97 -3.28
C PRO A 477 23.90 -10.74 -2.57
N ASN A 478 24.19 -9.52 -3.05
CA ASN A 478 23.61 -8.29 -2.51
C ASN A 478 22.33 -7.87 -3.24
N MET A 479 22.00 -8.49 -4.38
CA MET A 479 20.78 -8.17 -5.12
C MET A 479 19.52 -8.74 -4.47
N GLY A 480 19.66 -9.77 -3.64
CA GLY A 480 18.55 -10.41 -2.94
C GLY A 480 17.90 -9.54 -1.87
N GLU A 481 18.64 -8.67 -1.21
CA GLU A 481 18.15 -7.93 -0.04
C GLU A 481 16.93 -7.07 -0.40
N ASN A 482 15.75 -7.46 0.11
CA ASN A 482 14.46 -6.82 -0.18
C ASN A 482 14.11 -6.77 -1.68
N PHE A 483 14.53 -7.76 -2.48
CA PHE A 483 14.13 -7.83 -3.88
C PHE A 483 12.60 -7.90 -4.06
N SER A 484 12.10 -7.22 -5.09
CA SER A 484 10.69 -7.24 -5.51
C SER A 484 10.61 -7.17 -7.03
N PHE A 485 9.79 -8.05 -7.61
CA PHE A 485 9.51 -8.06 -9.04
C PHE A 485 8.77 -6.79 -9.47
N TYR A 486 7.89 -6.23 -8.64
CA TYR A 486 7.25 -4.94 -8.91
C TYR A 486 8.27 -3.86 -9.28
N THR A 487 9.25 -3.61 -8.41
CA THR A 487 10.27 -2.58 -8.64
C THR A 487 11.15 -2.93 -9.83
N ALA A 488 11.60 -4.19 -9.93
CA ALA A 488 12.52 -4.61 -10.98
C ALA A 488 11.90 -4.56 -12.38
N LEU A 489 10.58 -4.78 -12.51
CA LEU A 489 9.87 -4.72 -13.78
C LEU A 489 9.37 -3.31 -14.14
N GLU A 490 8.99 -2.50 -13.14
CA GLU A 490 8.56 -1.11 -13.34
C GLU A 490 9.73 -0.22 -13.78
N SER A 491 10.86 -0.32 -13.07
CA SER A 491 12.05 0.50 -13.29
C SER A 491 13.28 -0.41 -13.31
N PRO A 492 13.55 -1.10 -14.43
CA PRO A 492 14.71 -1.96 -14.53
C PRO A 492 15.99 -1.15 -14.34
N GLY A 493 16.93 -1.71 -13.56
CA GLY A 493 18.24 -1.10 -13.37
C GLY A 493 19.07 -1.04 -14.66
N PRO A 494 20.27 -0.46 -14.57
CA PRO A 494 21.08 -0.19 -15.75
C PRO A 494 21.67 -1.46 -16.38
N SER A 495 21.75 -2.57 -15.65
CA SER A 495 22.38 -3.79 -16.18
C SER A 495 21.53 -4.47 -17.25
N GLU A 496 22.18 -5.13 -18.21
CA GLU A 496 21.48 -5.87 -19.27
C GLU A 496 20.57 -6.98 -18.69
N ARG A 497 21.03 -7.66 -17.63
CA ARG A 497 20.24 -8.71 -16.95
C ARG A 497 18.95 -8.15 -16.33
N GLU A 498 18.99 -6.95 -15.74
CA GLU A 498 17.81 -6.27 -15.21
C GLU A 498 16.87 -5.83 -16.34
N GLN A 499 17.41 -5.27 -17.43
CA GLN A 499 16.61 -4.87 -18.58
C GLN A 499 15.90 -6.05 -19.26
N LEU A 500 16.54 -7.22 -19.30
CA LEU A 500 15.98 -8.45 -19.86
C LEU A 500 15.06 -9.22 -18.91
N LEU A 501 14.97 -8.84 -17.63
CA LEU A 501 14.20 -9.57 -16.62
C LEU A 501 12.74 -9.78 -17.06
N ALA A 502 12.07 -8.74 -17.54
CA ALA A 502 10.68 -8.84 -17.99
C ALA A 502 10.50 -9.86 -19.12
N ALA A 503 11.40 -9.82 -20.12
CA ALA A 503 11.35 -10.71 -21.26
C ALA A 503 11.62 -12.17 -20.85
N ARG A 504 12.59 -12.41 -19.95
CA ARG A 504 12.88 -13.76 -19.45
C ARG A 504 11.78 -14.29 -18.53
N LEU A 505 11.26 -13.46 -17.64
CA LEU A 505 10.34 -13.91 -16.61
C LEU A 505 8.91 -14.10 -17.13
N LEU A 506 8.48 -13.25 -18.06
CA LEU A 506 7.09 -13.21 -18.51
C LEU A 506 6.88 -13.83 -19.90
N ALA A 507 7.83 -13.67 -20.83
CA ALA A 507 7.55 -13.91 -22.25
C ALA A 507 7.70 -15.35 -22.74
N ASN A 508 8.28 -16.23 -21.93
CA ASN A 508 8.50 -17.63 -22.28
C ASN A 508 8.11 -18.52 -21.09
N ASP A 509 7.75 -19.77 -21.37
CA ASP A 509 7.52 -20.79 -20.34
C ASP A 509 8.77 -21.67 -20.16
N TYR A 510 9.37 -21.57 -18.98
CA TYR A 510 10.53 -22.35 -18.55
C TYR A 510 10.20 -23.40 -17.50
N ARG A 511 8.94 -23.58 -17.11
CA ARG A 511 8.54 -24.47 -16.00
C ARG A 511 9.03 -25.90 -16.18
N ASP A 512 8.98 -26.43 -17.39
CA ASP A 512 9.39 -27.81 -17.70
C ASP A 512 10.73 -27.90 -18.46
N ARG A 513 11.38 -26.76 -18.73
CA ARG A 513 12.57 -26.68 -19.61
C ARG A 513 13.72 -25.88 -18.96
N ALA A 514 13.89 -26.03 -17.65
CA ALA A 514 14.90 -25.32 -16.91
C ALA A 514 16.32 -25.75 -17.33
N THR A 515 17.06 -24.82 -17.93
CA THR A 515 18.51 -24.87 -18.08
C THR A 515 19.18 -24.25 -16.83
N LEU A 516 20.51 -24.37 -16.70
CA LEU A 516 21.23 -23.78 -15.56
C LEU A 516 20.98 -22.26 -15.42
N ASP A 517 20.90 -21.54 -16.53
CA ASP A 517 20.68 -20.09 -16.59
C ASP A 517 19.21 -19.67 -16.42
N THR A 518 18.25 -20.57 -16.69
CA THR A 518 16.81 -20.28 -16.54
C THR A 518 16.21 -20.92 -15.30
N LYS A 519 16.98 -21.70 -14.53
CA LYS A 519 16.51 -22.37 -13.31
C LYS A 519 15.86 -21.41 -12.30
N PRO A 520 16.40 -20.20 -12.01
CA PRO A 520 15.73 -19.27 -11.10
C PRO A 520 14.37 -18.80 -11.64
N VAL A 521 14.31 -18.52 -12.94
CA VAL A 521 13.08 -18.11 -13.64
C VAL A 521 12.02 -19.21 -13.60
N SER A 522 12.41 -20.44 -13.95
CA SER A 522 11.54 -21.62 -13.92
C SER A 522 10.94 -21.84 -12.53
N LYS A 523 11.75 -21.75 -11.47
CA LYS A 523 11.28 -21.88 -10.08
C LYS A 523 10.20 -20.84 -9.75
N VAL A 524 10.39 -19.58 -10.12
CA VAL A 524 9.38 -18.52 -9.92
C VAL A 524 8.10 -18.83 -10.68
N GLN A 525 8.19 -19.22 -11.96
CA GLN A 525 7.02 -19.56 -12.77
C GLN A 525 6.22 -20.74 -12.21
N GLN A 526 6.91 -21.75 -11.65
CA GLN A 526 6.28 -22.87 -10.95
C GLN A 526 5.56 -22.40 -9.67
N LEU A 527 6.21 -21.55 -8.86
CA LEU A 527 5.59 -20.98 -7.65
C LEU A 527 4.33 -20.18 -7.98
N VAL A 528 4.41 -19.32 -8.99
CA VAL A 528 3.26 -18.54 -9.48
C VAL A 528 2.11 -19.46 -9.92
N SER A 529 2.44 -20.52 -10.67
CA SER A 529 1.44 -21.52 -11.11
C SER A 529 0.84 -22.33 -9.96
N ALA A 530 1.56 -22.50 -8.85
CA ALA A 530 1.08 -23.19 -7.67
C ALA A 530 0.24 -22.28 -6.75
N LYS A 531 0.58 -20.99 -6.68
CA LYS A 531 0.04 -20.03 -5.71
C LYS A 531 -0.85 -18.95 -6.33
N TYR A 532 -1.25 -19.05 -7.60
CA TYR A 532 -2.13 -18.06 -8.26
C TYR A 532 -3.44 -17.75 -7.51
N LYS A 533 -3.88 -18.68 -6.64
CA LYS A 533 -5.10 -18.53 -5.81
C LYS A 533 -4.98 -17.42 -4.76
N ASP A 534 -3.76 -16.96 -4.50
CA ASP A 534 -3.46 -15.86 -3.58
C ASP A 534 -3.65 -14.48 -4.24
N TRP A 535 -3.96 -14.44 -5.55
CA TRP A 535 -4.25 -13.20 -6.23
C TRP A 535 -5.58 -12.58 -5.81
N SER A 536 -5.57 -11.25 -5.70
CA SER A 536 -6.72 -10.43 -5.35
C SER A 536 -7.69 -10.22 -6.51
N ASP A 537 -8.88 -9.70 -6.19
CA ASP A 537 -9.90 -9.29 -7.16
C ASP A 537 -9.34 -8.36 -8.23
N ALA A 538 -8.55 -7.36 -7.83
CA ALA A 538 -7.91 -6.44 -8.75
C ALA A 538 -6.98 -7.17 -9.74
N GLN A 539 -6.18 -8.12 -9.27
CA GLN A 539 -5.26 -8.88 -10.11
C GLN A 539 -5.99 -9.81 -11.09
N LEU A 540 -7.08 -10.46 -10.66
CA LEU A 540 -7.92 -11.26 -11.57
C LEU A 540 -8.59 -10.36 -12.62
N MET A 541 -9.12 -9.20 -12.24
CA MET A 541 -9.68 -8.23 -13.19
C MET A 541 -8.63 -7.78 -14.20
N ARG A 542 -7.39 -7.51 -13.76
CA ARG A 542 -6.27 -7.16 -14.64
C ARG A 542 -5.97 -8.26 -15.65
N LEU A 543 -5.96 -9.53 -15.24
CA LEU A 543 -5.81 -10.65 -16.16
C LEU A 543 -6.94 -10.70 -17.20
N ILE A 544 -8.19 -10.52 -16.76
CA ILE A 544 -9.35 -10.54 -17.66
C ILE A 544 -9.25 -9.40 -18.69
N PHE A 545 -8.90 -8.18 -18.25
CA PHE A 545 -8.80 -7.03 -19.15
C PHE A 545 -7.53 -7.02 -20.01
N ALA A 546 -6.45 -7.67 -19.56
CA ALA A 546 -5.23 -7.82 -20.33
C ALA A 546 -5.31 -8.97 -21.34
N ASN A 547 -6.27 -9.90 -21.18
CA ASN A 547 -6.44 -11.00 -22.13
C ASN A 547 -6.72 -10.44 -23.53
N LYS A 548 -5.83 -10.74 -24.49
CA LYS A 548 -6.01 -10.36 -25.92
C LYS A 548 -6.37 -11.53 -26.82
N GLU A 549 -6.51 -12.76 -26.29
CA GLU A 549 -7.08 -13.88 -27.05
C GLU A 549 -8.55 -13.60 -27.38
N THR A 550 -9.17 -12.76 -26.56
CA THR A 550 -10.35 -12.00 -26.90
C THR A 550 -10.01 -10.51 -26.86
N PRO A 551 -10.57 -9.64 -27.71
CA PRO A 551 -10.45 -8.21 -27.54
C PRO A 551 -10.75 -7.79 -26.10
N ALA A 552 -9.88 -7.00 -25.45
CA ALA A 552 -10.06 -6.54 -24.05
C ALA A 552 -11.44 -5.93 -23.76
N ARG A 553 -12.10 -5.38 -24.81
CA ARG A 553 -13.48 -4.90 -24.77
C ARG A 553 -14.51 -5.99 -24.41
N TYR A 554 -14.20 -7.28 -24.55
CA TYR A 554 -15.10 -8.38 -24.19
C TYR A 554 -15.07 -8.71 -22.69
N ALA A 555 -14.11 -8.16 -21.92
CA ALA A 555 -14.05 -8.33 -20.47
C ALA A 555 -14.30 -9.78 -20.00
N THR A 556 -13.82 -10.77 -20.73
CA THR A 556 -14.07 -12.20 -20.47
C THR A 556 -12.77 -12.98 -20.60
N LEU A 557 -12.44 -13.75 -19.58
CA LEU A 557 -11.36 -14.71 -19.63
C LEU A 557 -11.95 -16.10 -19.89
N TYR A 558 -11.52 -16.73 -20.99
CA TYR A 558 -11.88 -18.09 -21.35
C TYR A 558 -10.77 -19.03 -20.90
N VAL A 559 -11.13 -20.13 -20.26
CA VAL A 559 -10.22 -21.16 -19.79
C VAL A 559 -10.87 -22.52 -20.07
N GLY A 560 -10.62 -23.04 -21.28
CA GLY A 560 -11.42 -24.16 -21.80
C GLY A 560 -12.90 -23.75 -21.88
N ASP A 561 -13.76 -24.54 -21.27
CA ASP A 561 -15.21 -24.27 -21.20
C ASP A 561 -15.60 -23.29 -20.08
N ALA A 562 -14.66 -22.94 -19.19
CA ALA A 562 -14.89 -21.95 -18.15
C ALA A 562 -14.79 -20.53 -18.72
N ARG A 563 -15.71 -19.67 -18.27
CA ARG A 563 -15.77 -18.24 -18.59
C ARG A 563 -15.79 -17.46 -17.30
N ILE A 564 -14.92 -16.47 -17.21
CA ILE A 564 -14.80 -15.59 -16.04
C ILE A 564 -15.00 -14.16 -16.51
N LYS A 565 -15.97 -13.46 -15.91
CA LYS A 565 -16.30 -12.08 -16.23
C LYS A 565 -16.34 -11.23 -14.97
N PRO A 566 -15.86 -9.97 -14.98
CA PRO A 566 -16.10 -9.04 -13.90
C PRO A 566 -17.51 -8.45 -14.03
N MET A 567 -18.16 -8.21 -12.90
CA MET A 567 -19.39 -7.42 -12.84
C MET A 567 -19.05 -5.93 -12.95
N ALA A 568 -19.97 -5.12 -13.48
CA ALA A 568 -19.78 -3.68 -13.62
C ALA A 568 -19.84 -2.95 -12.27
N THR A 569 -18.74 -3.04 -11.50
CA THR A 569 -18.54 -2.36 -10.21
C THR A 569 -17.55 -1.21 -10.35
N ALA A 570 -17.43 -0.36 -9.32
CA ALA A 570 -16.44 0.70 -9.28
C ALA A 570 -14.99 0.17 -9.43
N ASP A 571 -14.67 -0.96 -8.78
CA ASP A 571 -13.36 -1.59 -8.86
C ASP A 571 -13.08 -2.14 -10.26
N ALA A 572 -14.07 -2.81 -10.87
CA ALA A 572 -13.95 -3.32 -12.24
C ALA A 572 -13.79 -2.18 -13.26
N LEU A 573 -14.54 -1.09 -13.08
CA LEU A 573 -14.44 0.06 -13.95
C LEU A 573 -13.09 0.76 -13.80
N TYR A 574 -12.61 0.96 -12.57
CA TYR A 574 -11.28 1.48 -12.32
C TYR A 574 -10.19 0.61 -12.95
N ALA A 575 -10.23 -0.71 -12.72
CA ALA A 575 -9.27 -1.66 -13.27
C ALA A 575 -9.29 -1.65 -14.81
N TYR A 576 -10.47 -1.59 -15.43
CA TYR A 576 -10.61 -1.49 -16.88
C TYR A 576 -9.99 -0.18 -17.41
N GLU A 577 -10.41 0.97 -16.88
CA GLU A 577 -9.98 2.27 -17.40
C GLU A 577 -8.49 2.51 -17.22
N THR A 578 -7.92 2.07 -16.10
CA THR A 578 -6.48 2.16 -15.88
C THR A 578 -5.68 1.21 -16.76
N ALA A 579 -6.20 0.00 -17.06
CA ALA A 579 -5.55 -0.91 -18.00
C ALA A 579 -5.56 -0.30 -19.41
N ALA A 580 -6.70 0.24 -19.84
CA ALA A 580 -6.84 0.90 -21.13
C ALA A 580 -5.89 2.12 -21.27
N GLU A 581 -5.78 2.95 -20.23
CA GLU A 581 -4.85 4.09 -20.18
C GLU A 581 -3.39 3.62 -20.27
N ALA A 582 -3.01 2.61 -19.50
CA ALA A 582 -1.66 2.07 -19.47
C ALA A 582 -1.24 1.51 -20.84
N CYS A 583 -2.13 0.73 -21.49
CA CYS A 583 -1.91 0.24 -22.85
C CYS A 583 -1.75 1.39 -23.86
N LYS A 584 -2.56 2.46 -23.76
CA LYS A 584 -2.48 3.63 -24.66
C LYS A 584 -1.14 4.35 -24.52
N LYS A 585 -0.64 4.52 -23.28
CA LYS A 585 0.66 5.15 -23.03
C LYS A 585 1.81 4.37 -23.68
N LEU A 586 1.80 3.05 -23.56
CA LEU A 586 2.81 2.19 -24.19
C LEU A 586 2.82 2.38 -25.72
N LEU A 587 1.66 2.30 -26.36
CA LEU A 587 1.54 2.47 -27.82
C LEU A 587 2.05 3.85 -28.26
N THR A 588 1.77 4.89 -27.47
CA THR A 588 2.24 6.25 -27.76
C THR A 588 3.75 6.39 -27.56
N ALA A 589 4.32 5.71 -26.56
CA ALA A 589 5.76 5.70 -26.30
C ALA A 589 6.54 4.94 -27.37
N ILE A 590 5.98 3.85 -27.91
CA ILE A 590 6.56 3.09 -29.04
C ILE A 590 6.49 3.91 -30.34
N ALA A 591 5.39 4.65 -30.55
CA ALA A 591 5.18 5.46 -31.75
C ALA A 591 6.06 6.73 -31.79
N LYS A 592 6.59 7.20 -30.65
CA LYS A 592 7.58 8.28 -30.63
C LYS A 592 8.98 7.65 -30.81
N PRO A 593 9.65 7.79 -31.97
CA PRO A 593 11.04 7.38 -32.07
C PRO A 593 11.83 8.13 -31.00
N LYS A 594 12.56 7.38 -30.17
CA LYS A 594 13.53 7.94 -29.23
C LYS A 594 14.47 8.81 -30.07
N ALA A 595 14.30 10.12 -30.01
CA ALA A 595 15.26 11.05 -30.58
C ALA A 595 16.57 10.74 -29.88
N VAL A 596 17.45 10.01 -30.57
CA VAL A 596 18.83 9.86 -30.15
C VAL A 596 19.30 11.29 -29.97
N ALA A 597 19.65 11.64 -28.73
CA ALA A 597 20.31 12.89 -28.45
C ALA A 597 21.61 12.87 -29.26
N ALA A 598 21.55 13.42 -30.46
CA ALA A 598 22.71 13.79 -31.21
C ALA A 598 23.40 14.83 -30.33
N THR A 599 24.46 14.41 -29.66
CA THR A 599 25.53 15.28 -29.21
C THR A 599 26.11 15.94 -30.44
N THR A 600 25.42 16.98 -30.94
CA THR A 600 26.01 17.95 -31.84
C THR A 600 26.75 18.93 -30.95
N GLU A 601 28.05 18.68 -30.83
CA GLU A 601 29.05 19.64 -30.42
C GLU A 601 28.85 20.92 -31.25
N VAL A 602 28.15 21.90 -30.69
CA VAL A 602 28.04 23.23 -31.30
C VAL A 602 29.32 23.97 -30.96
N ALA A 603 30.24 23.97 -31.94
CA ALA A 603 31.39 24.85 -31.97
C ALA A 603 30.95 26.31 -31.69
N LYS A 604 31.59 26.88 -30.68
CA LYS A 604 31.47 28.27 -30.24
C LYS A 604 31.81 29.23 -31.39
N PRO A 605 30.91 30.15 -31.81
CA PRO A 605 31.27 31.18 -32.78
C PRO A 605 32.20 32.20 -32.12
N ALA A 606 33.25 32.56 -32.86
CA ALA A 606 34.27 33.53 -32.50
C ALA A 606 33.71 34.92 -32.15
N ALA A 607 34.44 35.61 -31.27
CA ALA A 607 34.14 36.92 -30.72
C ALA A 607 33.92 38.00 -31.79
N LYS A 608 32.86 38.80 -31.61
CA LYS A 608 32.66 40.07 -32.34
C LYS A 608 33.59 41.15 -31.78
N VAL A 609 34.34 41.76 -32.68
CA VAL A 609 35.11 43.01 -32.53
C VAL A 609 34.17 44.16 -32.09
N PRO A 610 34.62 45.08 -31.21
CA PRO A 610 33.79 46.17 -30.69
C PRO A 610 33.55 47.29 -31.72
N PRO A 611 32.42 48.02 -31.66
CA PRO A 611 32.16 49.15 -32.54
C PRO A 611 32.94 50.39 -32.11
N ALA A 612 33.47 51.09 -33.11
CA ALA A 612 34.14 52.37 -32.99
C ALA A 612 33.21 53.47 -32.45
N VAL A 613 33.80 54.30 -31.58
CA VAL A 613 33.27 55.52 -31.00
C VAL A 613 32.94 56.55 -32.08
N LYS A 614 31.74 57.13 -32.03
CA LYS A 614 31.50 58.53 -32.39
C LYS A 614 30.59 59.21 -31.37
N SER A 615 31.23 59.93 -30.47
CA SER A 615 30.65 60.95 -29.61
C SER A 615 30.32 62.21 -30.43
N GLY A 616 29.14 62.77 -30.23
CA GLY A 616 28.83 64.09 -30.78
C GLY A 616 27.44 64.57 -30.39
N ALA A 617 27.34 65.24 -29.24
CA ALA A 617 26.59 66.50 -29.08
C ALA A 617 26.49 66.88 -27.60
N LYS A 618 27.15 67.98 -27.21
CA LYS A 618 26.53 68.96 -26.31
C LYS A 618 27.06 70.37 -26.61
N LYS A 619 26.10 71.25 -26.89
CA LYS A 619 26.23 72.70 -27.04
C LYS A 619 26.75 73.34 -25.76
N GLU A 620 27.50 74.43 -25.88
CA GLU A 620 27.19 75.65 -25.15
C GLU A 620 27.67 76.90 -25.90
N SER A 621 26.89 77.96 -25.74
CA SER A 621 26.99 79.26 -26.36
C SER A 621 27.50 80.28 -25.35
N LYS A 622 28.27 81.26 -25.86
CA LYS A 622 28.90 82.43 -25.22
C LYS A 622 30.28 82.20 -24.64
#